data_AF-A0A9N9KGT0-F1
#
_entry.id   AF-A0A9N9KGT0-F1
#
_cell.length_a   1.000
_cell.length_b   1.000
_cell.length_c   1.000
_cell.angle_alpha   90.00
_cell.angle_beta   90.00
_cell.angle_gamma   90.00
#
_symmetry.space_group_name_H-M   'P 1'
#
loop_
_entity.id
_entity.type
_entity.pdbx_description
1 polymer ?
#
loop_
_entity_poly.entity_id
_entity_poly.type
_entity_poly.pdbx_seq_one_letter_code
_entity_poly.pdbx_strand_id
1 'polypeptide(L)'
;DKANSIDSQGSQTEFQYVGGRRFHNVKNSFYSLPNDDDEQDRLHLQHFLIRYIWQSNFSAPVEHILSKSGSKILDVGYPLTEVVGIDISPYQPTHIKPKNFTFIKANVLEGLPFEDNTFDFVFQRYLIASYPKDKWPYIVNELVRVLKPGGFLE
;
A
#
# COMPACT_ATOMS: atom_id res chain seq x y z
N ASP A 1 -5.09 -3.16 -52.01
CA ASP A 1 -4.48 -2.05 -51.26
C ASP A 1 -5.44 -1.43 -50.27
N LYS A 2 -5.60 -2.06 -49.10
CA LYS A 2 -6.21 -1.43 -47.92
C LYS A 2 -5.61 -2.01 -46.65
N ALA A 3 -5.31 -1.09 -45.74
CA ALA A 3 -5.13 -1.25 -44.30
C ALA A 3 -3.86 -1.96 -43.81
N ASN A 4 -2.97 -1.16 -43.21
CA ASN A 4 -2.55 -1.38 -41.82
C ASN A 4 -1.99 -0.06 -41.27
N SER A 5 -2.89 0.80 -40.77
CA SER A 5 -2.52 1.81 -39.79
C SER A 5 -2.26 1.09 -38.47
N ILE A 6 -0.99 0.85 -38.18
CA ILE A 6 -0.55 0.37 -36.87
C ILE A 6 -0.81 1.51 -35.89
N ASP A 7 -1.83 1.33 -35.05
CA ASP A 7 -2.11 2.20 -33.91
C ASP A 7 -0.95 2.05 -32.91
N SER A 8 -0.05 3.04 -32.89
CA SER A 8 1.06 3.10 -31.95
C SER A 8 0.53 3.58 -30.60
N GLN A 9 -0.13 2.71 -29.84
CA GLN A 9 -0.28 2.92 -28.40
C GLN A 9 1.11 2.78 -27.78
N GLY A 10 1.77 3.92 -27.56
CA GLY A 10 3.06 3.96 -26.89
C GLY A 10 2.97 3.29 -25.52
N SER A 11 3.74 2.23 -25.33
CA SER A 11 3.94 1.61 -24.02
C SER A 11 4.46 2.67 -23.05
N GLN A 12 3.60 3.17 -22.16
CA GLN A 12 4.06 3.95 -21.02
C GLN A 12 4.81 3.00 -20.09
N THR A 13 6.06 3.34 -19.78
CA THR A 13 6.88 2.57 -18.85
C THR A 13 6.25 2.58 -17.46
N GLU A 14 6.34 1.50 -16.69
CA GLU A 14 5.74 1.44 -15.35
C GLU A 14 6.40 2.40 -14.34
N PHE A 15 7.61 2.86 -14.63
CA PHE A 15 8.43 3.73 -13.79
C PHE A 15 9.00 4.92 -14.59
N GLN A 16 9.32 6.00 -13.89
CA GLN A 16 10.08 7.13 -14.40
C GLN A 16 11.51 7.08 -13.83
N TYR A 17 12.49 7.60 -14.57
CA TYR A 17 13.87 7.66 -14.10
C TYR A 17 14.39 9.09 -14.17
N VAL A 18 14.88 9.61 -13.05
CA VAL A 18 15.43 10.97 -12.95
C VAL A 18 16.79 10.89 -12.24
N GLY A 19 17.85 11.33 -12.92
CA GLY A 19 19.21 11.33 -12.33
C GLY A 19 19.71 9.94 -11.93
N GLY A 20 19.27 8.88 -12.62
CA GLY A 20 19.63 7.49 -12.29
C GLY A 20 18.80 6.84 -11.18
N ARG A 21 17.88 7.56 -10.55
CA ARG A 21 16.95 7.05 -9.54
C ARG A 21 15.60 6.67 -10.17
N ARG A 22 14.94 5.64 -9.65
CA ARG A 22 13.63 5.17 -10.13
C ARG A 22 12.52 5.85 -9.33
N PHE A 23 11.45 6.27 -10.00
CA PHE A 23 10.27 6.93 -9.42
C PHE A 23 8.97 6.31 -9.94
N HIS A 24 7.88 6.58 -9.21
CA HIS A 24 6.53 6.19 -9.63
C HIS A 24 6.14 6.85 -10.96
N ASN A 25 5.63 6.08 -11.93
CA ASN A 25 4.98 6.63 -13.13
C ASN A 25 3.45 6.54 -13.03
N VAL A 26 2.89 7.14 -11.98
CA VAL A 26 1.45 7.11 -11.73
C VAL A 26 0.93 8.54 -11.81
N LYS A 27 -0.10 8.75 -12.63
CA LYS A 27 -0.77 10.04 -12.73
C LYS A 27 -1.31 10.43 -11.35
N ASN A 28 -1.11 11.69 -10.96
CA ASN A 28 -1.52 12.19 -9.63
C ASN A 28 -0.83 11.49 -8.44
N SER A 29 0.35 10.89 -8.63
CA SER A 29 1.21 10.55 -7.50
C SER A 29 1.79 11.83 -6.90
N PHE A 30 1.60 12.02 -5.60
CA PHE A 30 2.22 13.11 -4.85
C PHE A 30 3.50 12.66 -4.11
N TYR A 31 3.85 11.38 -4.22
CA TYR A 31 5.08 10.86 -3.64
C TYR A 31 6.29 11.31 -4.46
N SER A 32 7.07 12.23 -3.89
CA SER A 32 8.19 12.88 -4.57
C SER A 32 9.53 12.16 -4.35
N LEU A 33 9.56 11.11 -3.53
CA LEU A 33 10.77 10.32 -3.29
C LEU A 33 10.91 9.20 -4.34
N PRO A 34 12.13 8.68 -4.55
CA PRO A 34 12.35 7.50 -5.38
C PRO A 34 11.55 6.29 -4.90
N ASN A 35 11.49 5.24 -5.72
CA ASN A 35 10.99 3.91 -5.35
C ASN A 35 11.94 2.81 -5.86
N ASP A 36 13.23 3.06 -5.75
CA ASP A 36 14.31 2.09 -5.99
C ASP A 36 14.73 1.38 -4.70
N ASP A 37 15.65 0.43 -4.83
CA ASP A 37 16.13 -0.42 -3.73
C ASP A 37 16.74 0.41 -2.59
N ASP A 38 17.48 1.48 -2.91
CA ASP A 38 18.04 2.42 -1.94
C ASP A 38 16.96 3.06 -1.04
N GLU A 39 15.84 3.48 -1.64
CA GLU A 39 14.73 4.05 -0.87
C GLU A 39 14.04 2.98 -0.01
N GLN A 40 13.95 1.74 -0.50
CA GLN A 40 13.41 0.65 0.32
C GLN A 40 14.29 0.36 1.52
N ASP A 41 15.62 0.34 1.35
CA ASP A 41 16.54 0.16 2.47
C ASP A 41 16.39 1.28 3.50
N ARG A 42 16.17 2.52 3.04
CA ARG A 42 15.84 3.66 3.91
C ARG A 42 14.51 3.43 4.67
N LEU A 43 13.46 2.98 3.99
CA LEU A 43 12.15 2.68 4.60
C LEU A 43 12.22 1.49 5.58
N HIS A 44 12.98 0.45 5.26
CA HIS A 44 13.24 -0.69 6.14
C HIS A 44 13.97 -0.25 7.41
N LEU A 45 15.04 0.55 7.28
CA LEU A 45 15.74 1.11 8.44
C LEU A 45 14.79 1.93 9.31
N GLN A 46 13.97 2.79 8.71
CA GLN A 46 12.97 3.59 9.41
C GLN A 46 11.94 2.70 10.14
N HIS A 47 11.44 1.64 9.49
CA HIS A 47 10.56 0.65 10.11
C HIS A 47 11.20 0.00 11.35
N PHE A 48 12.45 -0.48 11.25
CA PHE A 48 13.13 -1.11 12.37
C PHE A 48 13.40 -0.14 13.53
N LEU A 49 13.73 1.12 13.23
CA LEU A 49 13.90 2.15 14.26
C LEU A 49 12.60 2.42 15.01
N ILE A 50 11.49 2.63 14.30
CA ILE A 50 10.18 2.85 14.95
C ILE A 50 9.74 1.62 15.73
N ARG A 51 9.87 0.43 15.14
CA ARG A 51 9.56 -0.83 15.81
C ARG A 51 10.39 -1.01 17.09
N TYR A 52 11.67 -0.63 17.07
CA TYR A 52 12.54 -0.69 18.25
C TYR A 52 12.11 0.32 19.31
N ILE A 53 11.71 1.54 18.96
CA ILE A 53 11.25 2.52 19.94
C ILE A 53 9.93 2.08 20.59
N TRP A 54 8.98 1.55 19.80
CA TRP A 54 7.66 1.14 20.29
C TRP A 54 7.60 -0.30 20.82
N GLN A 55 8.65 -1.10 20.59
CA GLN A 55 8.68 -2.53 20.87
C GLN A 55 7.48 -3.30 20.25
N SER A 56 6.89 -2.74 19.19
CA SER A 56 5.70 -3.26 18.51
C SER A 56 5.65 -2.79 17.06
N ASN A 57 4.89 -3.50 16.23
CA ASN A 57 4.60 -3.11 14.85
C ASN A 57 3.44 -2.12 14.75
N PHE A 58 2.52 -2.15 15.71
CA PHE A 58 1.29 -1.37 15.78
C PHE A 58 1.05 -0.89 17.22
N SER A 59 0.25 0.15 17.38
CA SER A 59 -0.13 0.71 18.69
C SER A 59 -1.59 0.42 19.05
N ALA A 60 -2.43 0.08 18.07
CA ALA A 60 -3.81 -0.30 18.30
C ALA A 60 -3.92 -1.61 19.12
N PRO A 61 -4.91 -1.77 20.02
CA PRO A 61 -5.08 -2.96 20.85
C PRO A 61 -5.71 -4.13 20.07
N VAL A 62 -5.05 -4.55 18.99
CA VAL A 62 -5.58 -5.48 17.98
C VAL A 62 -5.13 -6.92 18.17
N GLU A 63 -4.41 -7.27 19.23
CA GLU A 63 -3.88 -8.62 19.46
C GLU A 63 -4.99 -9.69 19.40
N HIS A 64 -6.18 -9.36 19.91
CA HIS A 64 -7.34 -10.24 19.85
C HIS A 64 -7.82 -10.51 18.41
N ILE A 65 -7.72 -9.53 17.51
CA ILE A 65 -8.00 -9.68 16.07
C ILE A 65 -6.91 -10.52 15.40
N LEU A 66 -5.65 -10.22 15.72
CA LEU A 66 -4.47 -10.85 15.12
C LEU A 66 -4.29 -12.32 15.54
N SER A 67 -4.76 -12.68 16.73
CA SER A 67 -4.75 -14.05 17.25
C SER A 67 -5.83 -14.95 16.64
N LYS A 68 -6.86 -14.36 16.01
CA LYS A 68 -7.99 -15.09 15.43
C LYS A 68 -7.69 -15.51 14.00
N SER A 69 -7.79 -16.82 13.73
CA SER A 69 -7.65 -17.35 12.38
C SER A 69 -8.74 -16.78 11.44
N GLY A 70 -8.34 -16.39 10.24
CA GLY A 70 -9.25 -15.88 9.20
C GLY A 70 -9.57 -14.38 9.29
N SER A 71 -8.99 -13.63 10.25
CA SER A 71 -9.05 -12.17 10.23
C SER A 71 -8.36 -11.61 8.99
N LYS A 72 -8.89 -10.50 8.46
CA LYS A 72 -8.34 -9.80 7.29
C LYS A 72 -7.74 -8.46 7.70
N ILE A 73 -6.53 -8.21 7.25
CA ILE A 73 -5.76 -6.99 7.56
C ILE A 73 -5.30 -6.32 6.28
N LEU A 74 -5.35 -5.00 6.26
CA LEU A 74 -4.72 -4.17 5.24
C LEU A 74 -3.36 -3.65 5.76
N ASP A 75 -2.28 -3.93 5.03
CA ASP A 75 -0.91 -3.38 5.14
C ASP A 75 -0.07 -3.69 6.41
N VAL A 76 -0.54 -4.56 7.33
CA VAL A 76 0.30 -5.11 8.43
C VAL A 76 0.45 -6.61 8.37
N GLY A 77 1.70 -7.08 8.31
CA GLY A 77 2.06 -8.49 8.34
C GLY A 77 1.86 -9.13 9.73
N TYR A 78 1.03 -10.17 9.82
CA TYR A 78 0.91 -11.04 10.99
C TYR A 78 0.72 -12.51 10.57
N PRO A 79 1.32 -13.50 11.26
CA PRO A 79 1.41 -14.88 10.77
C PRO A 79 0.09 -15.65 10.69
N LEU A 80 -0.95 -15.27 11.45
CA LEU A 80 -2.21 -16.02 11.54
C LEU A 80 -3.38 -15.40 10.76
N THR A 81 -3.13 -14.30 10.04
CA THR A 81 -4.16 -13.48 9.39
C THR A 81 -3.92 -13.38 7.90
N GLU A 82 -5.00 -13.21 7.14
CA GLU A 82 -4.90 -12.83 5.72
C GLU A 82 -4.50 -11.36 5.65
N VAL A 83 -3.37 -11.09 5.01
CA VAL A 83 -2.82 -9.74 4.87
C VAL A 83 -2.91 -9.33 3.41
N VAL A 84 -3.56 -8.22 3.16
CA VAL A 84 -3.60 -7.58 1.84
C VAL A 84 -2.69 -6.36 1.92
N GLY A 85 -1.73 -6.28 1.00
CA GLY A 85 -0.90 -5.08 0.82
C GLY A 85 -1.39 -4.26 -0.37
N ILE A 86 -1.35 -2.93 -0.28
CA ILE A 86 -1.62 -2.04 -1.42
C ILE A 86 -0.48 -1.07 -1.69
N ASP A 87 -0.19 -0.81 -2.96
CA ASP A 87 0.70 0.26 -3.38
C ASP A 87 0.31 0.74 -4.78
N ILE A 88 0.61 1.99 -5.11
CA ILE A 88 0.35 2.57 -6.43
C ILE A 88 1.31 2.02 -7.52
N SER A 89 2.41 1.38 -7.11
CA SER A 89 3.45 0.84 -7.97
C SER A 89 3.63 -0.67 -7.80
N PRO A 90 3.99 -1.39 -8.88
CA PRO A 90 4.21 -2.83 -8.82
C PRO A 90 5.60 -3.14 -8.26
N TYR A 91 5.80 -2.89 -6.96
CA TYR A 91 7.12 -3.03 -6.32
C TYR A 91 7.35 -4.43 -5.71
N GLN A 92 6.30 -5.23 -5.55
CA GLN A 92 6.35 -6.35 -4.60
C GLN A 92 7.25 -7.54 -5.04
N PRO A 93 7.89 -8.28 -4.09
CA PRO A 93 8.62 -9.50 -4.41
C PRO A 93 7.70 -10.52 -5.08
N THR A 94 7.92 -10.78 -6.36
CA THR A 94 7.15 -11.74 -7.16
C THR A 94 7.43 -13.19 -6.75
N HIS A 95 8.52 -13.46 -6.03
CA HIS A 95 9.02 -14.81 -5.80
C HIS A 95 9.06 -15.27 -4.34
N ILE A 96 9.16 -14.37 -3.37
CA ILE A 96 9.27 -14.73 -1.94
C ILE A 96 8.28 -13.89 -1.15
N LYS A 97 7.11 -14.47 -0.85
CA LYS A 97 6.11 -13.86 0.02
C LYS A 97 5.45 -14.90 0.92
N PRO A 98 4.98 -14.51 2.13
CA PRO A 98 4.16 -15.38 2.96
C PRO A 98 2.90 -15.84 2.21
N LYS A 99 2.46 -17.08 2.45
CA LYS A 99 1.25 -17.64 1.79
C LYS A 99 -0.02 -16.85 2.13
N ASN A 100 -0.03 -16.20 3.28
CA ASN A 100 -1.12 -15.39 3.77
C ASN A 100 -1.04 -13.92 3.30
N PHE A 101 -0.18 -13.60 2.33
CA PHE A 101 0.01 -12.24 1.83
C PHE A 101 -0.37 -12.09 0.34
N THR A 102 -1.33 -11.23 0.09
CA THR A 102 -1.78 -10.82 -1.24
C THR A 102 -1.47 -9.36 -1.45
N PHE A 103 -1.18 -8.97 -2.69
CA PHE A 103 -0.96 -7.57 -3.02
C PHE A 103 -1.78 -7.13 -4.19
N ILE A 104 -2.22 -5.90 -4.09
CA ILE A 104 -3.10 -5.28 -5.06
C ILE A 104 -2.52 -3.91 -5.38
N LYS A 105 -2.23 -3.69 -6.66
CA LYS A 105 -1.90 -2.35 -7.14
C LYS A 105 -3.16 -1.50 -7.08
N ALA A 106 -3.19 -0.52 -6.20
CA ALA A 106 -4.36 0.34 -5.99
C ALA A 106 -3.93 1.73 -5.51
N ASN A 107 -4.74 2.72 -5.81
CA ASN A 107 -4.54 4.09 -5.36
C ASN A 107 -5.72 4.47 -4.45
N VAL A 108 -5.45 4.75 -3.17
CA VAL A 108 -6.51 5.15 -2.21
C VAL A 108 -7.25 6.39 -2.71
N LEU A 109 -6.60 7.29 -3.46
CA LEU A 109 -7.20 8.49 -4.04
C LEU A 109 -8.22 8.19 -5.17
N GLU A 110 -8.24 6.97 -5.68
CA GLU A 110 -9.15 6.51 -6.74
C GLU A 110 -10.22 5.54 -6.21
N GLY A 111 -10.22 5.29 -4.90
CA GLY A 111 -11.05 4.28 -4.26
C GLY A 111 -10.35 2.92 -4.20
N LEU A 112 -10.55 2.24 -3.08
CA LEU A 112 -10.02 0.91 -2.83
C LEU A 112 -10.92 -0.15 -3.46
N PRO A 113 -10.34 -1.18 -4.11
CA PRO A 113 -11.09 -2.23 -4.81
C PRO A 113 -11.62 -3.30 -3.82
N PHE A 114 -12.23 -2.86 -2.73
CA PHE A 114 -12.81 -3.72 -1.69
C PHE A 114 -14.21 -3.25 -1.36
N GLU A 115 -15.06 -4.21 -1.00
CA GLU A 115 -16.39 -3.96 -0.48
C GLU A 115 -16.32 -3.28 0.89
N ASP A 116 -17.42 -2.65 1.28
CA ASP A 116 -17.55 -2.06 2.62
C ASP A 116 -17.37 -3.13 3.70
N ASN A 117 -16.78 -2.77 4.84
CA ASN A 117 -16.61 -3.67 5.99
C ASN A 117 -15.83 -4.97 5.68
N THR A 118 -14.78 -4.88 4.88
CA THR A 118 -13.95 -6.03 4.49
C THR A 118 -12.89 -6.39 5.54
N PHE A 119 -12.24 -5.40 6.15
CA PHE A 119 -11.06 -5.59 7.00
C PHE A 119 -11.38 -5.44 8.49
N ASP A 120 -10.74 -6.25 9.31
CA ASP A 120 -10.83 -6.17 10.77
C ASP A 120 -9.84 -5.13 11.33
N PHE A 121 -8.73 -4.92 10.62
CA PHE A 121 -7.71 -3.92 10.93
C PHE A 121 -7.17 -3.31 9.64
N VAL A 122 -7.12 -1.98 9.58
CA VAL A 122 -6.48 -1.22 8.51
C VAL A 122 -5.32 -0.45 9.13
N PHE A 123 -4.14 -0.61 8.56
CA PHE A 123 -2.95 0.09 9.01
C PHE A 123 -2.31 0.85 7.86
N GLN A 124 -1.82 2.05 8.13
CA GLN A 124 -1.16 2.87 7.15
C GLN A 124 0.03 3.56 7.81
N ARG A 125 1.22 3.46 7.21
CA ARG A 125 2.42 4.15 7.70
C ARG A 125 3.18 4.81 6.56
N TYR A 126 3.81 5.93 6.88
CA TYR A 126 4.68 6.70 5.97
C TYR A 126 3.99 7.34 4.75
N LEU A 127 2.66 7.45 4.74
CA LEU A 127 1.93 8.09 3.64
C LEU A 127 1.60 9.57 3.87
N ILE A 128 2.06 10.16 4.98
CA ILE A 128 1.70 11.55 5.30
C ILE A 128 2.16 12.56 4.24
N ALA A 129 3.33 12.31 3.64
CA ALA A 129 3.89 13.10 2.55
C ALA A 129 3.43 12.62 1.15
N SER A 130 2.69 11.51 1.08
CA SER A 130 2.22 10.89 -0.16
C SER A 130 0.84 11.38 -0.58
N TYR A 131 0.14 12.12 0.29
CA TYR A 131 -1.24 12.56 0.07
C TYR A 131 -1.39 14.08 0.10
N PRO A 132 -2.20 14.65 -0.82
CA PRO A 132 -2.58 16.04 -0.75
C PRO A 132 -3.33 16.38 0.52
N LYS A 133 -3.05 17.55 1.09
CA LYS A 133 -3.66 18.02 2.35
C LYS A 133 -5.19 18.03 2.29
N ASP A 134 -5.77 18.42 1.16
CA ASP A 134 -7.22 18.52 0.94
C ASP A 134 -7.91 17.16 0.73
N LYS A 135 -7.14 16.09 0.49
CA LYS A 135 -7.68 14.75 0.22
C LYS A 135 -7.77 13.85 1.46
N TRP A 136 -7.18 14.25 2.59
CA TRP A 136 -7.24 13.46 3.83
C TRP A 136 -8.66 13.07 4.28
N PRO A 137 -9.67 13.95 4.24
CA PRO A 137 -11.04 13.54 4.59
C PRO A 137 -11.56 12.41 3.70
N TYR A 138 -11.27 12.44 2.40
CA TYR A 138 -11.64 11.38 1.47
C TYR A 138 -10.89 10.07 1.79
N ILE A 139 -9.58 10.15 2.00
CA ILE A 139 -8.73 8.99 2.34
C ILE A 139 -9.23 8.32 3.61
N VAL A 140 -9.45 9.09 4.69
CA VAL A 140 -9.93 8.53 5.96
C VAL A 140 -11.31 7.90 5.78
N ASN A 141 -12.22 8.55 5.06
CA ASN A 141 -13.53 7.96 4.77
C ASN A 141 -13.42 6.65 3.97
N GLU A 142 -12.47 6.57 3.03
CA GLU A 142 -12.26 5.38 2.22
C GLU A 142 -11.67 4.22 3.03
N LEU A 143 -10.73 4.51 3.94
CA LEU A 143 -10.18 3.51 4.86
C LEU A 143 -11.23 3.05 5.88
N VAL A 144 -12.07 3.96 6.38
CA VAL A 144 -13.20 3.62 7.27
C VAL A 144 -14.27 2.81 6.55
N ARG A 145 -14.56 3.11 5.27
CA ARG A 145 -15.53 2.37 4.45
C ARG A 145 -15.19 0.88 4.38
N VAL A 146 -13.92 0.56 4.12
CA VAL A 146 -13.46 -0.83 4.02
C VAL A 146 -13.23 -1.49 5.38
N LEU A 147 -13.26 -0.74 6.47
CA LEU A 147 -13.09 -1.24 7.84
C LEU A 147 -14.43 -1.72 8.42
N LYS A 148 -14.44 -2.87 9.06
CA LYS A 148 -15.63 -3.40 9.76
C LYS A 148 -16.02 -2.52 10.95
N PRO A 149 -17.32 -2.51 11.34
CA PRO A 149 -17.72 -1.87 12.59
C PRO A 149 -16.99 -2.51 13.78
N GLY A 150 -16.36 -1.68 14.61
CA GLY A 150 -15.53 -2.13 15.73
C GLY A 150 -14.10 -2.54 15.36
N GLY A 151 -13.72 -2.43 14.08
CA GLY A 151 -12.34 -2.57 13.63
C GLY A 151 -11.47 -1.37 14.02
N PHE A 152 -10.17 -1.48 13.75
CA PHE A 152 -9.20 -0.43 14.03
C PHE A 152 -8.61 0.16 12.75
N LEU A 153 -8.41 1.47 12.75
CA LEU A 153 -7.63 2.21 11.75
C LEU A 153 -6.42 2.83 12.47
N GLU A 154 -5.21 2.51 12.01
CA GLU A 154 -3.94 3.08 12.50
C GLU A 154 -3.14 3.73 11.37
#